data_AF-A0A0L8VPH1-F1
#
_entry.id   AF-A0A0L8VPH1-F1
#
_cell.length_a   1.000
_cell.length_b   1.000
_cell.length_c   1.000
_cell.angle_alpha   90.00
_cell.angle_beta   90.00
_cell.angle_gamma   90.00
#
_symmetry.space_group_name_H-M   'P 1'
#
loop_
_entity.id
_entity.type
_entity.pdbx_description
1 polymer ?
#
loop_
_entity_poly.entity_id
_entity_poly.type
_entity_poly.pdbx_seq_one_letter_code
_entity_poly.pdbx_strand_id
1 'polypeptide(L)'
;MDTTDEQYLRLIELLSNYDSTLEQLQKGFQDGYIQLSRSNYYNKDSLRGNYGEDYWDETYIGQLMATVEEKNSKVVVEIVKRKAQDKQEKKEEEDNKLTQRKKGTKPEKQKTQSHKLKQDYDPILMFGGVLSVPSSLRQSQTSFKGCIPLIAQLINYKNEILTLVETLSEQE
;
A
#
# COMPACT_ATOMS: atom_id res chain seq x y z
N MET A 1 -40.26 -4.63 16.03
CA MET A 1 -39.62 -3.31 15.85
C MET A 1 -39.88 -2.91 14.41
N ASP A 2 -40.18 -1.65 14.16
CA ASP A 2 -40.37 -1.19 12.78
C ASP A 2 -39.04 -1.30 12.04
N THR A 3 -39.07 -1.72 10.77
CA THR A 3 -37.86 -1.94 9.95
C THR A 3 -36.98 -0.69 9.85
N THR A 4 -37.59 0.49 9.96
CA THR A 4 -36.91 1.78 9.98
C THR A 4 -36.15 2.00 11.28
N ASP A 5 -36.68 1.58 12.44
CA ASP A 5 -35.99 1.66 13.72
C ASP A 5 -34.70 0.81 13.71
N GLU A 6 -34.76 -0.37 13.10
CA GLU A 6 -33.59 -1.25 12.95
C GLU A 6 -32.50 -0.59 12.08
N GLN A 7 -32.88 0.14 11.03
CA GLN A 7 -31.94 0.88 10.19
C GLN A 7 -31.31 2.06 10.92
N TYR A 8 -32.06 2.80 11.73
CA TYR A 8 -31.53 3.86 12.57
C TYR A 8 -30.56 3.33 13.64
N LEU A 9 -30.90 2.22 14.29
CA LEU A 9 -30.00 1.56 15.24
C LEU A 9 -28.70 1.15 14.56
N ARG A 10 -28.78 0.57 13.36
CA ARG A 10 -27.59 0.19 12.59
C ARG A 10 -26.74 1.42 12.20
N LEU A 11 -27.37 2.52 11.82
CA LEU A 11 -26.67 3.77 11.52
C LEU A 11 -25.88 4.29 12.73
N ILE A 12 -26.50 4.32 13.91
CA ILE A 12 -25.84 4.73 15.16
C ILE A 12 -24.65 3.82 15.48
N GLU A 13 -24.82 2.51 15.31
CA GLU A 13 -23.74 1.53 15.50
C GLU A 13 -22.57 1.79 14.55
N LEU A 14 -22.84 2.04 13.27
CA LEU A 14 -21.82 2.32 12.26
C LEU A 14 -21.05 3.61 12.56
N LEU A 15 -21.74 4.67 12.99
CA LEU A 15 -21.10 5.92 13.41
C LEU A 15 -20.17 5.71 14.61
N SER A 16 -20.63 4.98 15.62
CA SER A 16 -19.82 4.62 16.79
C SER A 16 -18.57 3.82 16.40
N ASN A 17 -18.74 2.81 15.53
CA ASN A 17 -17.63 1.99 15.04
C ASN A 17 -16.66 2.81 14.17
N TYR A 18 -17.16 3.74 13.37
CA TYR A 18 -16.36 4.65 12.57
C TYR A 18 -15.48 5.53 13.47
N ASP A 19 -16.07 6.18 14.48
CA ASP A 19 -15.35 7.07 15.39
C ASP A 19 -14.28 6.30 16.19
N SER A 20 -14.63 5.13 16.74
CA SER A 20 -13.66 4.29 17.44
C SER A 20 -12.49 3.85 16.55
N THR A 21 -12.78 3.51 15.30
CA THR A 21 -11.73 3.10 14.34
C THR A 21 -10.86 4.29 13.93
N LEU A 22 -11.45 5.48 13.83
CA LEU A 22 -10.74 6.72 13.53
C LEU A 22 -9.77 7.09 14.67
N GLU A 23 -10.17 6.95 15.92
CA GLU A 23 -9.29 7.16 17.07
C GLU A 23 -8.10 6.18 17.06
N GLN A 24 -8.36 4.90 16.77
CA GLN A 24 -7.29 3.89 16.62
C GLN A 24 -6.33 4.25 15.48
N LEU A 25 -6.87 4.71 14.36
CA LEU A 25 -6.07 5.17 13.21
C LEU A 25 -5.17 6.35 13.61
N GLN A 26 -5.74 7.38 14.24
CA GLN A 26 -5.01 8.57 14.68
C GLN A 26 -3.88 8.22 15.64
N LYS A 27 -4.15 7.36 16.63
CA LYS A 27 -3.14 6.87 17.56
C LYS A 27 -2.02 6.12 16.84
N GLY A 28 -2.35 5.21 15.92
CA GLY A 28 -1.36 4.48 15.12
C GLY A 28 -0.46 5.41 14.31
N PHE A 29 -1.03 6.44 13.67
CA PHE A 29 -0.26 7.46 12.95
C PHE A 29 0.63 8.28 13.89
N GLN A 30 0.10 8.73 15.02
CA GLN A 30 0.86 9.48 16.02
C GLN A 30 2.08 8.68 16.49
N ASP A 31 1.89 7.41 16.87
CA ASP A 31 2.97 6.53 17.28
C ASP A 31 3.98 6.31 16.14
N GLY A 32 3.49 6.10 14.92
CA GLY A 32 4.34 5.95 13.73
C GLY A 32 5.23 7.16 13.47
N TYR A 33 4.69 8.38 13.55
CA TYR A 33 5.44 9.61 13.36
C TYR A 33 6.40 9.93 14.52
N ILE A 34 6.02 9.63 15.77
CA ILE A 34 6.93 9.77 16.92
C ILE A 34 8.15 8.87 16.74
N GLN A 35 7.95 7.63 16.29
CA GLN A 35 9.06 6.69 16.08
C GLN A 35 9.90 7.04 14.85
N LEU A 36 9.28 7.56 13.79
CA LEU A 36 10.00 8.08 12.62
C LEU A 36 10.87 9.28 12.98
N SER A 37 10.32 10.24 13.74
CA SER A 37 11.07 11.43 14.18
C SER A 37 12.26 11.07 15.06
N ARG A 38 12.09 10.13 16.00
CA ARG A 38 13.20 9.56 16.79
C ARG A 38 14.27 8.94 15.89
N SER A 39 13.86 8.15 14.89
CA SER A 39 14.79 7.51 13.96
C SER A 39 15.60 8.53 13.17
N ASN A 40 14.94 9.59 12.67
CA ASN A 40 15.60 10.67 11.95
C ASN A 40 16.55 11.47 12.84
N TYR A 41 16.15 11.75 14.09
CA TYR A 41 17.01 12.47 15.04
C TYR A 41 18.32 11.75 15.33
N TYR A 42 18.29 10.42 15.43
CA TYR A 42 19.48 9.61 15.66
C TYR A 42 20.18 9.17 14.36
N ASN A 43 19.65 9.51 13.18
CA ASN A 43 20.32 9.20 11.94
C ASN A 43 21.55 10.10 11.77
N LYS A 44 22.72 9.49 11.61
CA LYS A 44 24.00 10.20 11.43
C LYS A 44 24.46 10.18 9.96
N ASP A 45 23.63 9.67 9.06
CA ASP A 45 23.91 9.68 7.63
C ASP A 45 23.93 11.12 7.11
N SER A 46 25.13 11.67 6.94
CA SER A 46 25.30 13.05 6.48
C SER A 46 25.02 13.22 4.98
N LEU A 47 24.96 12.11 4.23
CA LEU A 47 24.74 12.13 2.79
C LEU A 47 23.26 12.08 2.44
N ARG A 48 22.50 11.22 3.14
CA ARG A 48 21.07 11.00 2.88
C ARG A 48 20.15 11.64 3.92
N GLY A 49 20.69 12.08 5.06
CA GLY A 49 19.92 12.81 6.07
C GLY A 49 18.81 11.98 6.69
N ASN A 50 17.56 12.35 6.43
CA ASN A 50 16.39 11.69 7.04
C ASN A 50 16.01 10.42 6.26
N TYR A 51 15.43 9.43 6.95
CA TYR A 51 14.83 8.29 6.29
C TYR A 51 13.66 8.76 5.42
N GLY A 52 13.82 8.60 4.11
CA GLY A 52 12.91 9.14 3.12
C GLY A 52 13.27 8.66 1.72
N GLU A 53 12.98 9.49 0.73
CA GLU A 53 13.07 9.10 -0.68
C GLU A 53 14.47 8.74 -1.15
N ASP A 54 15.51 9.33 -0.55
CA ASP A 54 16.90 9.03 -0.89
C ASP A 54 17.33 7.59 -0.57
N TYR A 55 16.51 6.84 0.16
CA TYR A 55 16.72 5.43 0.47
C TYR A 55 15.86 4.48 -0.38
N TRP A 56 14.99 4.98 -1.26
CA TRP A 56 14.06 4.12 -2.00
C TRP A 56 14.79 3.14 -2.92
N ASP A 57 14.40 1.87 -2.86
CA ASP A 57 14.72 0.90 -3.89
C ASP A 57 13.64 0.96 -4.99
N GLU A 58 14.00 1.53 -6.13
CA GLU A 58 13.12 1.63 -7.31
C GLU A 58 12.63 0.27 -7.83
N THR A 59 13.27 -0.83 -7.43
CA THR A 59 12.88 -2.18 -7.86
C THR A 59 11.72 -2.77 -7.05
N TYR A 60 11.29 -2.12 -5.97
CA TYR A 60 10.19 -2.57 -5.13
C TYR A 60 8.84 -2.05 -5.62
N ILE A 61 7.89 -2.97 -5.82
CA ILE A 61 6.58 -2.65 -6.40
C ILE A 61 5.44 -2.62 -5.37
N GLY A 62 5.73 -2.72 -4.07
CA GLY A 62 4.69 -2.82 -3.04
C GLY A 62 4.17 -4.24 -2.81
N GLN A 63 3.87 -4.54 -1.55
CA GLN A 63 3.37 -5.86 -1.10
C GLN A 63 1.86 -5.93 -0.94
N LEU A 64 1.21 -4.79 -0.75
CA LEU A 64 -0.22 -4.67 -0.47
C LEU A 64 -0.91 -3.92 -1.60
N MET A 65 -2.12 -4.33 -1.92
CA MET A 65 -2.98 -3.70 -2.91
C MET A 65 -4.40 -3.60 -2.33
N ALA A 66 -5.08 -2.51 -2.61
CA ALA A 66 -6.50 -2.39 -2.31
C ALA A 66 -7.30 -2.92 -3.51
N THR A 67 -8.21 -3.86 -3.26
CA THR A 67 -9.20 -4.33 -4.22
C THR A 67 -10.54 -3.71 -3.89
N VAL A 68 -11.20 -3.18 -4.92
CA VAL A 68 -12.53 -2.60 -4.82
C VAL A 68 -13.49 -3.58 -5.47
N GLU A 69 -14.39 -4.16 -4.69
CA GLU A 69 -15.42 -5.09 -5.15
C GLU A 69 -16.79 -4.47 -4.96
N GLU A 70 -17.67 -4.62 -5.95
CA GLU A 70 -19.07 -4.25 -5.83
C GLU A 70 -19.88 -5.49 -5.44
N LYS A 71 -20.37 -5.54 -4.20
CA LYS A 71 -21.23 -6.63 -3.69
C LYS A 71 -22.60 -6.05 -3.38
N ASN A 72 -23.64 -6.55 -4.04
CA ASN A 72 -25.04 -6.14 -3.81
C ASN A 72 -25.24 -4.61 -3.87
N SER A 73 -24.70 -3.95 -4.91
CA SER A 73 -24.72 -2.48 -5.07
C SER A 73 -24.00 -1.69 -3.98
N LYS A 74 -23.15 -2.35 -3.17
CA LYS A 74 -22.28 -1.70 -2.18
C LYS A 74 -20.82 -1.86 -2.59
N VAL A 75 -20.09 -0.75 -2.57
CA VAL A 75 -18.65 -0.73 -2.84
C VAL A 75 -17.88 -1.11 -1.58
N VAL A 76 -17.19 -2.24 -1.61
CA VAL A 76 -16.37 -2.75 -0.51
C VAL A 76 -14.90 -2.71 -0.90
N VAL A 77 -14.08 -2.17 0.00
CA VAL A 77 -12.63 -2.10 -0.12
C VAL A 77 -11.99 -3.16 0.77
N GLU A 78 -11.14 -3.99 0.17
CA GLU A 78 -10.36 -5.01 0.85
C GLU A 78 -8.88 -4.81 0.59
N ILE A 79 -8.03 -5.07 1.60
CA ILE A 79 -6.58 -5.02 1.46
C ILE A 79 -6.06 -6.44 1.24
N VAL A 80 -5.50 -6.68 0.07
CA VAL A 80 -4.96 -7.97 -0.32
C VAL A 80 -3.45 -7.90 -0.49
N LYS A 81 -2.76 -9.00 -0.20
CA LYS A 81 -1.36 -9.14 -0.60
C LYS A 81 -1.29 -9.25 -2.12
N ARG A 82 -0.44 -8.44 -2.73
CA ARG A 82 -0.18 -8.50 -4.16
C ARG A 82 0.41 -9.87 -4.47
N LYS A 83 -0.21 -10.63 -5.37
CA LYS A 83 0.38 -11.87 -5.91
C LYS A 83 1.50 -11.49 -6.87
N ALA A 84 2.62 -12.20 -6.84
CA ALA A 84 3.67 -12.02 -7.84
C ALA A 84 3.11 -12.44 -9.20
N GLN A 85 2.84 -11.46 -10.07
CA GLN A 85 2.55 -11.76 -11.46
C GLN A 85 3.87 -12.11 -12.13
N ASP A 86 4.05 -13.38 -12.50
CA ASP A 86 4.95 -13.72 -13.59
C ASP A 86 4.48 -12.94 -14.82
N LYS A 87 5.37 -12.09 -15.34
CA LYS A 87 5.13 -11.30 -16.54
C LYS A 87 4.76 -12.21 -17.72
N GLN A 88 3.47 -12.39 -17.97
CA GLN A 88 2.97 -12.61 -19.33
C GLN A 88 2.37 -11.30 -19.82
N GLU A 89 3.23 -10.44 -20.36
CA GLU A 89 2.79 -9.49 -21.38
C GLU A 89 3.61 -9.74 -22.65
N LYS A 90 2.84 -10.14 -23.66
CA LYS A 90 3.19 -10.31 -25.06
C LYS A 90 3.83 -9.03 -25.61
N LYS A 91 4.89 -9.21 -26.38
CA LYS A 91 5.23 -8.39 -27.56
C LYS A 91 5.64 -9.33 -28.70
N GLU A 92 4.65 -9.96 -29.32
CA GLU A 92 4.55 -10.16 -30.77
C GLU A 92 3.85 -8.89 -31.28
N GLU A 93 4.19 -8.16 -32.35
CA GLU A 93 4.84 -8.34 -33.67
C GLU A 93 5.58 -7.00 -33.98
N GLU A 94 6.49 -6.78 -34.94
CA GLU A 94 6.63 -7.19 -36.34
C GLU A 94 8.07 -6.79 -36.77
N ASP A 95 8.89 -7.72 -37.24
CA ASP A 95 9.32 -7.88 -38.64
C ASP A 95 10.36 -6.86 -39.18
N ASN A 96 11.60 -7.35 -39.33
CA ASN A 96 12.34 -7.15 -40.58
C ASN A 96 13.53 -8.14 -40.67
N LYS A 97 13.34 -9.21 -41.44
CA LYS A 97 14.46 -9.93 -42.06
C LYS A 97 15.02 -9.07 -43.19
N LEU A 98 16.33 -8.83 -43.23
CA LEU A 98 17.17 -8.93 -44.45
C LEU A 98 18.66 -8.70 -44.15
N THR A 99 19.42 -9.80 -44.19
CA THR A 99 20.72 -9.98 -44.87
C THR A 99 21.98 -9.14 -44.56
N GLN A 100 23.00 -9.90 -44.10
CA GLN A 100 24.38 -9.99 -44.62
C GLN A 100 25.57 -9.25 -43.96
N ARG A 101 26.44 -10.11 -43.39
CA ARG A 101 27.91 -10.20 -43.55
C ARG A 101 28.85 -9.14 -42.92
N LYS A 102 29.61 -9.69 -41.94
CA LYS A 102 31.07 -9.53 -41.70
C LYS A 102 31.63 -8.09 -41.53
N LYS A 103 31.96 -7.75 -40.29
CA LYS A 103 33.37 -7.55 -39.84
C LYS A 103 33.40 -7.36 -38.33
N GLY A 104 34.44 -7.91 -37.71
CA GLY A 104 34.58 -8.01 -36.28
C GLY A 104 34.72 -6.65 -35.60
N THR A 105 33.93 -6.45 -34.56
CA THR A 105 34.27 -5.66 -33.39
C THR A 105 33.44 -6.27 -32.26
N LYS A 106 34.08 -6.72 -31.18
CA LYS A 106 33.39 -7.31 -30.03
C LYS A 106 32.39 -6.27 -29.50
N PRO A 107 31.07 -6.54 -29.50
CA PRO A 107 30.15 -5.67 -28.79
C PRO A 107 30.35 -5.94 -27.30
N GLU A 108 30.80 -4.90 -26.62
CA GLU A 108 30.74 -4.79 -25.17
C GLU A 108 29.30 -5.12 -24.76
N LYS A 109 29.14 -6.26 -24.07
CA LYS A 109 27.86 -6.68 -23.52
C LYS A 109 27.45 -5.62 -22.49
N GLN A 110 26.72 -4.60 -22.93
CA GLN A 110 25.80 -3.88 -22.06
C GLN A 110 24.88 -4.95 -21.49
N LYS A 111 25.21 -5.41 -20.27
CA LYS A 111 24.26 -6.10 -19.42
C LYS A 111 23.21 -5.05 -19.10
N THR A 112 22.19 -4.94 -19.94
CA THR A 112 20.87 -4.51 -19.51
C THR A 112 20.48 -5.51 -18.43
N GLN A 113 20.85 -5.21 -17.18
CA GLN A 113 20.30 -5.89 -16.03
C GLN A 113 18.84 -5.50 -16.04
N SER A 114 18.01 -6.36 -16.65
CA SER A 114 16.60 -6.39 -16.34
C SER A 114 16.54 -6.70 -14.85
N HIS A 115 16.57 -5.67 -14.00
CA HIS A 115 16.37 -5.84 -12.58
C HIS A 115 14.99 -6.48 -12.43
N LYS A 116 14.99 -7.77 -12.09
CA LYS A 116 13.76 -8.47 -11.73
C LYS A 116 13.21 -7.71 -10.54
N LEU A 117 12.05 -7.11 -10.72
CA LEU A 117 11.36 -6.40 -9.65
C LEU A 117 11.16 -7.37 -8.47
N LYS A 118 11.59 -6.97 -7.29
CA LYS A 118 11.57 -7.85 -6.11
C LYS A 118 10.38 -7.50 -5.24
N GLN A 119 9.47 -8.47 -5.10
CA GLN A 119 8.24 -8.28 -4.33
C GLN A 119 8.32 -8.87 -2.91
N ASP A 120 9.27 -9.78 -2.68
CA ASP A 120 9.21 -10.71 -1.54
C ASP A 120 10.20 -10.40 -0.40
N TYR A 121 10.72 -9.18 -0.32
CA TYR A 121 11.60 -8.77 0.78
C TYR A 121 10.96 -7.66 1.62
N ASP A 122 11.31 -7.58 2.91
CA ASP A 122 10.81 -6.54 3.80
C ASP A 122 11.31 -5.16 3.35
N PRO A 123 10.42 -4.23 2.93
CA PRO A 123 10.82 -2.94 2.38
C PRO A 123 11.60 -2.07 3.37
N ILE A 124 11.56 -2.38 4.68
CA ILE A 124 12.39 -1.65 5.63
C ILE A 124 13.89 -1.82 5.38
N LEU A 125 14.29 -2.89 4.69
CA LEU A 125 15.68 -3.17 4.38
C LEU A 125 16.26 -2.24 3.30
N MET A 126 15.42 -1.41 2.66
CA MET A 126 15.89 -0.32 1.80
C MET A 126 16.68 0.73 2.60
N PHE A 127 16.31 0.92 3.87
CA PHE A 127 16.97 1.84 4.78
C PHE A 127 18.23 1.23 5.44
N GLY A 128 18.64 0.03 5.01
CA GLY A 128 19.86 -0.64 5.43
C GLY A 128 19.68 -2.14 5.68
N GLY A 129 20.79 -2.86 5.91
CA GLY A 129 20.75 -4.27 6.27
C GLY A 129 20.03 -4.54 7.61
N VAL A 130 19.76 -5.82 7.90
CA VAL A 130 18.99 -6.25 9.08
C VAL A 130 19.52 -5.65 10.40
N LEU A 131 20.83 -5.48 10.53
CA LEU A 131 21.47 -4.95 11.74
C LEU A 131 21.61 -3.42 11.76
N SER A 132 21.42 -2.72 10.64
CA SER A 132 21.61 -1.27 10.56
C SER A 132 20.31 -0.48 10.67
N VAL A 133 19.16 -1.12 10.43
CA VAL A 133 17.84 -0.49 10.59
C VAL A 133 17.54 -0.29 12.08
N PRO A 134 17.35 0.96 12.56
CA PRO A 134 17.03 1.22 13.96
C PRO A 134 15.72 0.59 14.40
N SER A 135 15.63 0.20 15.67
CA SER A 135 14.40 -0.36 16.25
C SER A 135 13.22 0.60 16.17
N SER A 136 13.45 1.91 16.35
CA SER A 136 12.43 2.95 16.17
C SER A 136 11.89 2.99 14.74
N LEU A 137 12.72 2.77 13.72
CA LEU A 137 12.26 2.75 12.32
C LEU A 137 11.40 1.52 12.06
N ARG A 138 11.77 0.37 12.66
CA ARG A 138 10.96 -0.87 12.63
C ARG A 138 9.61 -0.66 13.32
N GLN A 139 9.60 -0.01 14.48
CA GLN A 139 8.37 0.31 15.20
C GLN A 139 7.48 1.26 14.39
N SER A 140 8.07 2.28 13.76
CA SER A 140 7.35 3.19 12.85
C SER A 140 6.68 2.44 11.72
N GLN A 141 7.40 1.53 11.05
CA GLN A 141 6.82 0.68 10.00
C GLN A 141 5.69 -0.20 10.51
N THR A 142 5.83 -0.81 11.69
CA THR A 142 4.78 -1.62 12.31
C THR A 142 3.53 -0.79 12.61
N SER A 143 3.69 0.41 13.18
CA SER A 143 2.58 1.33 13.43
C SER A 143 1.83 1.69 12.15
N PHE A 144 2.54 2.10 11.09
CA PHE A 144 1.91 2.44 9.82
C PHE A 144 1.29 1.23 9.13
N LYS A 145 1.92 0.04 9.16
CA LYS A 145 1.33 -1.19 8.62
C LYS A 145 0.03 -1.56 9.35
N GLY A 146 -0.04 -1.34 10.65
CA GLY A 146 -1.25 -1.54 11.45
C GLY A 146 -2.40 -0.61 11.09
N CYS A 147 -2.10 0.59 10.58
CA CYS A 147 -3.12 1.56 10.13
C CYS A 147 -3.79 1.17 8.80
N ILE A 148 -3.12 0.41 7.93
CA ILE A 148 -3.63 0.06 6.60
C ILE A 148 -5.01 -0.63 6.64
N PRO A 149 -5.23 -1.70 7.43
CA PRO A 149 -6.56 -2.31 7.52
C PRO A 149 -7.62 -1.37 8.11
N LEU A 150 -7.25 -0.48 9.04
CA LEU A 150 -8.16 0.50 9.65
C LEU A 150 -8.67 1.50 8.61
N ILE A 151 -7.81 1.93 7.66
CA ILE A 151 -8.21 2.82 6.56
C ILE A 151 -9.28 2.14 5.70
N ALA A 152 -9.09 0.86 5.34
CA ALA A 152 -10.08 0.13 4.56
C ALA A 152 -11.42 -0.03 5.31
N GLN A 153 -11.38 -0.32 6.61
CA GLN A 153 -12.58 -0.38 7.44
C GLN A 153 -13.32 0.95 7.49
N LEU A 154 -12.62 2.07 7.67
CA LEU A 154 -13.22 3.41 7.67
C LEU A 154 -13.90 3.74 6.34
N ILE A 155 -13.29 3.36 5.21
CA ILE A 155 -13.90 3.53 3.89
C ILE A 155 -15.17 2.69 3.79
N ASN A 156 -15.15 1.45 4.26
CA ASN A 156 -16.31 0.57 4.23
C ASN A 156 -17.46 1.09 5.11
N TYR A 157 -17.16 1.55 6.33
CA TYR A 157 -18.15 2.19 7.20
C TYR A 157 -18.74 3.43 6.55
N LYS A 158 -17.90 4.29 5.96
CA LYS A 158 -18.36 5.48 5.23
C LYS A 158 -19.32 5.09 4.10
N ASN A 159 -18.96 4.10 3.29
CA ASN A 159 -19.79 3.65 2.17
C ASN A 159 -21.13 3.09 2.68
N GLU A 160 -21.12 2.27 3.75
CA GLU A 160 -22.34 1.71 4.33
C GLU A 160 -23.25 2.80 4.94
N ILE A 161 -22.66 3.78 5.64
CA ILE A 161 -23.39 4.93 6.18
C ILE A 161 -24.06 5.72 5.06
N LEU A 162 -23.34 6.03 3.98
CA LEU A 162 -23.90 6.77 2.85
C LEU A 162 -25.07 6.02 2.21
N THR A 163 -24.92 4.72 1.95
CA THR A 163 -26.01 3.90 1.40
C THR A 163 -27.23 3.85 2.32
N LEU A 164 -27.03 3.74 3.64
CA LEU A 164 -28.14 3.73 4.60
C LEU A 164 -28.85 5.09 4.66
N VAL A 165 -28.11 6.18 4.64
CA VAL A 165 -28.68 7.54 4.63
C VAL A 165 -29.50 7.78 3.36
N GLU A 166 -29.00 7.37 2.20
CA GLU A 166 -29.76 7.43 0.94
C GLU A 166 -31.05 6.60 1.04
N THR A 167 -30.96 5.36 1.52
CA THR A 167 -32.14 4.48 1.67
C THR A 167 -33.18 5.05 2.62
N LEU A 168 -32.75 5.64 3.75
CA LEU A 168 -33.65 6.27 4.72
C LEU A 168 -34.32 7.52 4.14
N SER A 169 -33.59 8.31 3.34
CA SER A 169 -34.14 9.52 2.70
C SER A 169 -35.16 9.21 1.59
N GLU A 170 -35.09 8.02 0.98
CA GLU A 170 -36.06 7.56 -0.04
C GLU A 170 -37.35 7.00 0.58
N GLN A 171 -37.35 6.72 1.89
CA GLN A 171 -38.50 6.16 2.62
C GLN A 171 -39.39 7.23 3.28
N GLU A 172 -38.92 8.47 3.39
CA GLU A 172 -39.70 9.66 3.83
C GLU A 172 -40.47 10.30 2.67
#